data_AF-A0A2G2B4H5-F1
#
_entry.id   AF-A0A2G2B4H5-F1
#
_cell.length_a   1.000
_cell.length_b   1.000
_cell.length_c   1.000
_cell.angle_alpha   90.00
_cell.angle_beta   90.00
_cell.angle_gamma   90.00
#
_symmetry.space_group_name_H-M   'P 1'
#
loop_
_entity.id
_entity.type
_entity.pdbx_description
1 polymer ?
#
loop_
_entity_poly.entity_id
_entity_poly.type
_entity_poly.pdbx_seq_one_letter_code
_entity_poly.pdbx_strand_id
1 'polypeptide(L)'
;MRELGRASDREDLSYIHQPSISDHEQNNDFNEWTALIVLTRDAWFAAADADPEMAKIEVKRWLGIHYPVFRRLAFFAAAQRPDLIDEGLALGSLLSDDHYWLWTSMTRRETIRLIASLSTHISSEQSDTLQAAITNGPPTQMFREDLNPEDLQRTKDRMQWLLLAKFRASGGVLNQEAQSVFDRLEAQYPAWHLAEDERDEFFIFHLLEINHRLPAGPLQRIS
;
A
#
# COMPACT_ATOMS: atom_id res chain seq x y z
N MET A 1 12.47 -16.09 -10.88
CA MET A 1 11.13 -16.03 -10.24
C MET A 1 9.98 -16.03 -11.23
N ARG A 2 10.05 -15.28 -12.36
CA ARG A 2 9.12 -15.46 -13.51
C ARG A 2 9.05 -16.92 -14.00
N GLU A 3 10.21 -17.56 -14.15
CA GLU A 3 10.36 -18.97 -14.59
C GLU A 3 9.83 -20.03 -13.60
N LEU A 4 9.48 -19.65 -12.37
CA LEU A 4 8.93 -20.56 -11.36
C LEU A 4 7.42 -20.36 -11.15
N GLY A 5 6.79 -19.44 -11.90
CA GLY A 5 5.35 -19.17 -11.81
C GLY A 5 4.89 -18.51 -10.50
N ARG A 6 5.81 -17.95 -9.70
CA ARG A 6 5.52 -17.37 -8.38
C ARG A 6 5.67 -15.84 -8.31
N ALA A 7 6.02 -15.18 -9.41
CA ALA A 7 6.05 -13.73 -9.51
C ALA A 7 5.75 -13.24 -10.94
N SER A 8 5.01 -12.14 -11.04
CA SER A 8 4.67 -11.41 -12.25
C SER A 8 4.83 -9.91 -12.02
N ASP A 9 4.53 -9.10 -13.03
CA ASP A 9 4.67 -7.63 -12.97
C ASP A 9 3.78 -7.00 -11.88
N ARG A 10 2.71 -7.70 -11.47
CA ARG A 10 1.74 -7.25 -10.45
C ARG A 10 1.64 -8.16 -9.24
N GLU A 11 2.39 -9.27 -9.19
CA GLU A 11 2.30 -10.24 -8.10
C GLU A 11 3.68 -10.72 -7.68
N ASP A 12 3.96 -10.71 -6.39
CA ASP A 12 5.08 -11.45 -5.79
C ASP A 12 4.72 -11.86 -4.35
N LEU A 13 5.62 -12.59 -3.68
CA LEU A 13 5.40 -13.03 -2.30
C LEU A 13 6.00 -12.07 -1.27
N SER A 14 6.51 -10.90 -1.68
CA SER A 14 7.21 -10.00 -0.78
C SER A 14 6.31 -9.49 0.33
N TYR A 15 5.05 -9.15 0.05
CA TYR A 15 4.11 -8.61 1.05
C TYR A 15 3.63 -9.67 2.05
N ILE A 16 3.82 -10.96 1.75
CA ILE A 16 3.55 -12.06 2.69
C ILE A 16 4.80 -12.40 3.50
N HIS A 17 5.95 -12.57 2.83
CA HIS A 17 7.18 -13.02 3.47
C HIS A 17 7.87 -11.90 4.26
N GLN A 18 7.74 -10.65 3.80
CA GLN A 18 8.27 -9.44 4.44
C GLN A 18 7.15 -8.37 4.44
N PRO A 19 6.16 -8.45 5.34
CA PRO A 19 4.96 -7.61 5.29
C PRO A 19 5.21 -6.10 5.38
N SER A 20 6.30 -5.66 6.02
CA SER A 20 6.75 -4.28 5.96
C SER A 20 8.20 -4.16 5.50
N ILE A 21 8.48 -3.15 4.68
CA ILE A 21 9.86 -2.72 4.41
C ILE A 21 10.50 -2.15 5.68
N SER A 22 9.75 -1.39 6.49
CA SER A 22 10.21 -0.94 7.81
C SER A 22 10.39 -2.12 8.76
N ASP A 23 11.19 -1.96 9.82
CA ASP A 23 11.16 -2.89 10.94
C ASP A 23 9.76 -2.90 11.56
N HIS A 24 9.21 -4.09 11.77
CA HIS A 24 7.86 -4.29 12.28
C HIS A 24 7.73 -5.67 12.91
N GLU A 25 6.91 -5.82 13.95
CA GLU A 25 6.68 -7.10 14.64
C GLU A 25 6.01 -8.17 13.74
N GLN A 26 5.36 -7.74 12.66
CA GLN A 26 4.78 -8.65 11.67
C GLN A 26 5.80 -9.17 10.63
N ASN A 27 7.00 -8.61 10.60
CA ASN A 27 8.08 -9.18 9.80
C ASN A 27 8.52 -10.49 10.43
N ASN A 28 8.56 -11.54 9.62
CA ASN A 28 8.96 -12.86 10.06
C ASN A 28 10.20 -13.30 9.27
N ASP A 29 11.32 -13.49 9.97
CA ASP A 29 12.61 -13.81 9.36
C ASP A 29 12.74 -15.27 8.85
N PHE A 30 11.63 -15.97 8.64
CA PHE A 30 11.63 -17.38 8.22
C PHE A 30 12.10 -17.60 6.78
N ASN A 31 12.25 -16.53 5.98
CA ASN A 31 12.57 -16.61 4.56
C ASN A 31 13.92 -15.93 4.29
N GLU A 32 14.99 -16.70 4.12
CA GLU A 32 16.36 -16.17 3.94
C GLU A 32 16.49 -15.08 2.85
N TRP A 33 15.65 -15.15 1.81
CA TRP A 33 15.68 -14.17 0.72
C TRP A 33 15.18 -12.78 1.13
N THR A 34 14.39 -12.64 2.20
CA THR A 34 13.90 -11.33 2.66
C THR A 34 15.01 -10.47 3.26
N ALA A 35 16.14 -11.09 3.64
CA ALA A 35 17.36 -10.37 4.01
C ALA A 35 17.85 -9.45 2.88
N LEU A 36 17.57 -9.77 1.60
CA LEU A 36 17.90 -8.89 0.48
C LEU A 36 17.05 -7.62 0.47
N ILE A 37 15.79 -7.69 0.93
CA ILE A 37 14.91 -6.52 1.06
C ILE A 37 15.45 -5.60 2.16
N VAL A 38 15.78 -6.18 3.32
CA VAL A 38 16.37 -5.46 4.46
C VAL A 38 17.70 -4.82 4.07
N LEU A 39 18.60 -5.58 3.44
CA LEU A 39 19.88 -5.06 2.96
C LEU A 39 19.69 -3.92 1.94
N THR A 40 18.73 -4.06 1.01
CA THR A 40 18.45 -3.02 0.01
C THR A 40 17.92 -1.74 0.67
N ARG A 41 17.03 -1.88 1.65
CA ARG A 41 16.51 -0.75 2.43
C ARG A 41 17.63 -0.02 3.17
N ASP A 42 18.46 -0.76 3.91
CA ASP A 42 19.52 -0.18 4.74
C ASP A 42 20.61 0.45 3.86
N ALA A 43 20.96 -0.20 2.74
CA ALA A 43 21.88 0.35 1.76
C ALA A 43 21.33 1.64 1.12
N TRP A 44 20.02 1.70 0.85
CA TRP A 44 19.40 2.91 0.30
C TRP A 44 19.40 4.05 1.31
N PHE A 45 19.14 3.81 2.60
CA PHE A 45 19.28 4.85 3.62
C PHE A 45 20.71 5.37 3.71
N ALA A 46 21.69 4.47 3.78
CA ALA A 46 23.09 4.86 3.80
C ALA A 46 23.49 5.66 2.54
N ALA A 47 22.96 5.28 1.38
CA ALA A 47 23.15 6.03 0.14
C ALA A 47 22.45 7.39 0.17
N ALA A 48 21.24 7.50 0.73
CA ALA A 48 20.51 8.77 0.84
C ALA A 48 21.25 9.78 1.72
N ASP A 49 22.00 9.32 2.71
CA ASP A 49 22.80 10.19 3.59
C ASP A 49 24.15 10.57 2.96
N ALA A 50 24.74 9.69 2.15
CA ALA A 50 26.04 9.91 1.52
C ALA A 50 25.95 10.63 0.16
N ASP A 51 24.97 10.26 -0.67
CA ASP A 51 24.70 10.77 -2.02
C ASP A 51 23.18 10.83 -2.30
N PRO A 52 22.52 11.92 -1.86
CA PRO A 52 21.09 12.14 -2.06
C PRO A 52 20.63 12.03 -3.51
N GLU A 53 21.44 12.48 -4.47
CA GLU A 53 21.06 12.46 -5.89
C GLU A 53 21.06 11.04 -6.45
N MET A 54 22.05 10.22 -6.06
CA MET A 54 22.05 8.81 -6.43
C MET A 54 20.86 8.06 -5.79
N ALA A 55 20.51 8.35 -4.54
CA ALA A 55 19.35 7.75 -3.89
C ALA A 55 18.03 8.08 -4.61
N LYS A 56 17.86 9.32 -5.11
CA LYS A 56 16.71 9.70 -5.95
C LYS A 56 16.68 8.93 -7.28
N ILE A 57 17.84 8.76 -7.92
CA ILE A 57 17.95 7.99 -9.16
C ILE A 57 17.54 6.53 -8.94
N GLU A 58 17.94 5.92 -7.81
CA GLU A 58 17.58 4.54 -7.52
C GLU A 58 16.07 4.36 -7.27
N VAL A 59 15.40 5.31 -6.61
CA VAL A 59 13.93 5.29 -6.49
C VAL A 59 13.25 5.34 -7.86
N LYS A 60 13.71 6.22 -8.75
CA LYS A 60 13.21 6.27 -10.14
C LYS A 60 13.48 4.97 -10.90
N ARG A 61 14.62 4.34 -10.66
CA ARG A 61 14.96 3.04 -11.23
C ARG A 61 14.00 1.95 -10.75
N TRP A 62 13.72 1.87 -9.44
CA TRP A 62 12.77 0.92 -8.86
C TRP A 62 11.37 1.05 -9.43
N LEU A 63 10.88 2.29 -9.61
CA LEU A 63 9.58 2.55 -10.23
C LEU A 63 9.47 2.04 -11.68
N GLY A 64 10.61 1.87 -12.37
CA GLY A 64 10.68 1.29 -13.71
C GLY A 64 10.86 -0.23 -13.76
N ILE A 65 11.03 -0.92 -12.61
CA ILE A 65 11.22 -2.37 -12.58
C ILE A 65 9.88 -3.08 -12.32
N HIS A 66 9.58 -4.05 -13.17
CA HIS A 66 8.36 -4.86 -13.11
C HIS A 66 8.40 -5.92 -11.98
N TYR A 67 8.26 -5.55 -10.71
CA TYR A 67 7.83 -6.43 -9.61
C TYR A 67 7.32 -5.57 -8.43
N PRO A 68 6.25 -5.98 -7.72
CA PRO A 68 5.71 -5.20 -6.60
C PRO A 68 6.73 -4.83 -5.51
N VAL A 69 7.71 -5.68 -5.19
CA VAL A 69 8.74 -5.38 -4.19
C VAL A 69 9.50 -4.07 -4.47
N PHE A 70 9.74 -3.72 -5.73
CA PHE A 70 10.41 -2.47 -6.09
C PHE A 70 9.48 -1.27 -5.91
N ARG A 71 8.17 -1.43 -6.19
CA ARG A 71 7.15 -0.41 -5.85
C ARG A 71 7.08 -0.20 -4.34
N ARG A 72 7.14 -1.26 -3.54
CA ARG A 72 7.17 -1.18 -2.07
C ARG A 72 8.38 -0.41 -1.56
N LEU A 73 9.58 -0.72 -2.09
CA LEU A 73 10.81 0.01 -1.75
C LEU A 73 10.71 1.50 -2.13
N ALA A 74 10.14 1.83 -3.30
CA ALA A 74 9.94 3.21 -3.72
C ALA A 74 8.94 3.97 -2.84
N PHE A 75 7.81 3.35 -2.48
CA PHE A 75 6.82 3.95 -1.59
C PHE A 75 7.36 4.15 -0.18
N PHE A 76 8.10 3.16 0.33
CA PHE A 76 8.82 3.27 1.59
C PHE A 76 9.81 4.46 1.57
N ALA A 77 10.66 4.54 0.55
CA ALA A 77 11.62 5.63 0.39
C ALA A 77 10.94 7.01 0.37
N ALA A 78 9.86 7.15 -0.39
CA ALA A 78 9.08 8.38 -0.47
C ALA A 78 8.43 8.75 0.86
N ALA A 79 7.90 7.77 1.61
CA ALA A 79 7.28 8.01 2.90
C ALA A 79 8.29 8.44 3.98
N GLN A 80 9.50 7.85 3.96
CA GLN A 80 10.53 8.05 5.00
C GLN A 80 11.41 9.28 4.75
N ARG A 81 11.55 9.71 3.50
CA ARG A 81 12.36 10.87 3.11
C ARG A 81 11.57 11.82 2.19
N PRO A 82 10.49 12.44 2.68
CA PRO A 82 9.74 13.44 1.92
C PRO A 82 10.57 14.69 1.59
N ASP A 83 11.67 14.93 2.33
CA ASP A 83 12.68 15.94 2.02
C ASP A 83 13.47 15.64 0.73
N LEU A 84 13.54 14.36 0.36
CA LEU A 84 14.38 13.88 -0.73
C LEU A 84 13.56 13.50 -1.96
N ILE A 85 12.43 12.84 -1.76
CA ILE A 85 11.61 12.32 -2.86
C ILE A 85 10.46 13.28 -3.13
N ASP A 86 10.43 13.81 -4.35
CA ASP A 86 9.41 14.74 -4.81
C ASP A 86 7.99 14.17 -4.61
N GLU A 87 7.13 14.97 -3.99
CA GLU A 87 5.74 14.62 -3.70
C GLU A 87 4.92 14.36 -4.96
N GLY A 88 5.22 15.07 -6.06
CA GLY A 88 4.60 14.85 -7.36
C GLY A 88 4.97 13.49 -7.96
N LEU A 89 6.24 13.09 -7.86
CA LEU A 89 6.69 11.75 -8.22
C LEU A 89 6.04 10.68 -7.34
N ALA A 90 5.99 10.89 -6.03
CA ALA A 90 5.39 9.96 -5.09
C ALA A 90 3.89 9.75 -5.35
N LEU A 91 3.13 10.86 -5.45
CA LEU A 91 1.70 10.83 -5.76
C LEU A 91 1.44 10.25 -7.16
N GLY A 92 2.18 10.69 -8.18
CA GLY A 92 2.05 10.17 -9.54
C GLY A 92 2.30 8.67 -9.62
N SER A 93 3.27 8.17 -8.84
CA SER A 93 3.56 6.73 -8.75
C SER A 93 2.43 5.96 -8.04
N LEU A 94 1.83 6.55 -7.01
CA LEU A 94 0.70 5.96 -6.29
C LEU A 94 -0.56 5.86 -7.16
N LEU A 95 -0.81 6.88 -8.00
CA LEU A 95 -1.99 6.95 -8.87
C LEU A 95 -1.78 6.33 -10.26
N SER A 96 -0.55 5.87 -10.57
CA SER A 96 -0.22 5.21 -11.84
C SER A 96 -0.97 3.89 -12.06
N ASP A 97 -0.95 3.39 -13.30
CA ASP A 97 -1.59 2.13 -13.71
C ASP A 97 -3.09 2.08 -13.38
N ASP A 98 -3.81 3.18 -13.70
CA ASP A 98 -5.23 3.35 -13.39
C ASP A 98 -5.53 3.17 -11.90
N HIS A 99 -4.72 3.84 -11.05
CA HIS A 99 -4.84 3.79 -9.59
C HIS A 99 -4.61 2.40 -8.97
N TYR A 100 -4.14 1.40 -9.72
CA TYR A 100 -3.96 0.03 -9.22
C TYR A 100 -3.12 -0.03 -7.93
N TRP A 101 -2.03 0.75 -7.85
CA TRP A 101 -1.11 0.76 -6.71
C TRP A 101 -1.66 1.44 -5.45
N LEU A 102 -2.69 2.28 -5.60
CA LEU A 102 -3.43 2.84 -4.47
C LEU A 102 -4.21 1.76 -3.71
N TRP A 103 -4.64 0.71 -4.41
CA TRP A 103 -5.63 -0.24 -3.91
C TRP A 103 -5.09 -1.65 -3.68
N THR A 104 -4.06 -2.06 -4.41
CA THR A 104 -3.56 -3.45 -4.37
C THR A 104 -3.05 -3.85 -2.98
N SER A 105 -3.33 -5.10 -2.59
CA SER A 105 -2.77 -5.71 -1.38
C SER A 105 -1.25 -5.80 -1.42
N MET A 106 -0.66 -5.88 -2.61
CA MET A 106 0.77 -6.09 -2.83
C MET A 106 1.64 -5.00 -2.23
N THR A 107 1.13 -3.77 -2.16
CA THR A 107 1.86 -2.61 -1.63
C THR A 107 1.16 -1.98 -0.43
N ARG A 108 0.11 -2.61 0.12
CA ARG A 108 -0.84 -1.96 1.04
C ARG A 108 -0.18 -1.24 2.21
N ARG A 109 0.72 -1.90 2.93
CA ARG A 109 1.42 -1.32 4.08
C ARG A 109 2.18 -0.05 3.67
N GLU A 110 3.01 -0.16 2.64
CA GLU A 110 3.78 0.97 2.13
C GLU A 110 2.92 2.07 1.50
N THR A 111 1.80 1.71 0.85
CA THR A 111 0.78 2.66 0.35
C THR A 111 0.18 3.48 1.49
N ILE A 112 -0.24 2.84 2.58
CA ILE A 112 -0.83 3.56 3.72
C ILE A 112 0.19 4.47 4.39
N ARG A 113 1.44 4.00 4.56
CA ARG A 113 2.52 4.82 5.11
C ARG A 113 2.85 6.02 4.21
N LEU A 114 2.81 5.83 2.90
CA LEU A 114 2.97 6.93 1.94
C LEU A 114 1.82 7.93 2.03
N ILE A 115 0.57 7.47 2.11
CA ILE A 115 -0.60 8.34 2.29
C ILE A 115 -0.49 9.16 3.59
N ALA A 116 -0.08 8.52 4.68
CA ALA A 116 0.15 9.18 5.96
C ALA A 116 1.18 10.31 5.82
N SER A 117 2.30 10.03 5.18
CA SER A 117 3.35 11.02 4.90
C SER A 117 2.86 12.16 4.00
N LEU A 118 2.20 11.84 2.87
CA LEU A 118 1.69 12.82 1.92
C LEU A 118 0.63 13.75 2.54
N SER A 119 -0.17 13.27 3.51
CA SER A 119 -1.31 13.99 4.06
C SER A 119 -1.01 15.39 4.62
N THR A 120 0.24 15.65 5.00
CA THR A 120 0.69 16.94 5.56
C THR A 120 1.74 17.65 4.70
N HIS A 121 2.22 17.02 3.62
CA HIS A 121 3.34 17.54 2.82
C HIS A 121 2.88 18.04 1.45
N ILE A 122 1.84 17.44 0.86
CA ILE A 122 1.35 17.79 -0.47
C ILE A 122 0.62 19.13 -0.53
N SER A 123 0.66 19.77 -1.71
CA SER A 123 -0.16 20.96 -2.01
C SER A 123 -1.67 20.66 -1.98
N SER A 124 -2.49 21.72 -1.90
CA SER A 124 -3.95 21.57 -1.93
C SER A 124 -4.45 20.85 -3.19
N GLU A 125 -3.87 21.15 -4.36
CA GLU A 125 -4.25 20.51 -5.64
C GLU A 125 -3.93 19.01 -5.65
N GLN A 126 -2.76 18.65 -5.15
CA GLN A 126 -2.35 17.25 -5.00
C GLN A 126 -3.21 16.51 -3.97
N SER A 127 -3.57 17.19 -2.86
CA SER A 127 -4.48 16.66 -1.86
C SER A 127 -5.86 16.38 -2.44
N ASP A 128 -6.42 17.32 -3.20
CA ASP A 128 -7.70 17.13 -3.88
C ASP A 128 -7.63 15.97 -4.89
N THR A 129 -6.53 15.85 -5.62
CA THR A 129 -6.30 14.75 -6.57
C THR A 129 -6.27 13.39 -5.85
N LEU A 130 -5.54 13.27 -4.75
CA LEU A 130 -5.47 12.04 -3.96
C LEU A 130 -6.85 11.69 -3.37
N GLN A 131 -7.54 12.67 -2.80
CA GLN A 131 -8.85 12.47 -2.20
C GLN A 131 -9.90 12.05 -3.24
N ALA A 132 -9.89 12.67 -4.42
CA ALA A 132 -10.77 12.27 -5.53
C ALA A 132 -10.49 10.82 -5.98
N ALA A 133 -9.22 10.40 -6.04
CA ALA A 133 -8.88 9.01 -6.35
C ALA A 133 -9.44 8.04 -5.28
N ILE A 134 -9.35 8.41 -4.00
CA ILE A 134 -9.89 7.60 -2.89
C ILE A 134 -11.43 7.56 -2.94
N THR A 135 -12.12 8.68 -3.22
CA THR A 135 -13.59 8.73 -3.28
C THR A 135 -14.17 8.01 -4.49
N ASN A 136 -13.43 7.95 -5.61
CA ASN A 136 -13.81 7.14 -6.78
C ASN A 136 -13.71 5.62 -6.50
N GLY A 137 -12.84 5.23 -5.58
CA GLY A 137 -12.69 3.85 -5.14
C GLY A 137 -11.85 2.98 -6.10
N PRO A 138 -11.68 1.69 -5.76
CA PRO A 138 -10.84 0.79 -6.53
C PRO A 138 -11.45 0.43 -7.90
N PRO A 139 -10.63 0.32 -8.97
CA PRO A 139 -11.05 -0.14 -10.28
C PRO A 139 -11.76 -1.49 -10.22
N THR A 140 -12.92 -1.61 -10.87
CA THR A 140 -13.73 -2.83 -10.82
C THR A 140 -13.00 -4.06 -11.38
N GLN A 141 -12.06 -3.86 -12.30
CA GLN A 141 -11.23 -4.92 -12.90
C GLN A 141 -10.27 -5.59 -11.90
N MET A 142 -10.07 -5.00 -10.71
CA MET A 142 -9.29 -5.63 -9.63
C MET A 142 -10.05 -6.76 -8.93
N PHE A 143 -11.37 -6.82 -9.10
CA PHE A 143 -12.21 -7.79 -8.43
C PHE A 143 -12.57 -8.93 -9.37
N ARG A 144 -12.84 -10.10 -8.78
CA ARG A 144 -13.36 -11.23 -9.55
C ARG A 144 -14.81 -10.94 -9.96
N GLU A 145 -15.18 -11.37 -11.15
CA GLU A 145 -16.53 -11.15 -11.71
C GLU A 145 -17.62 -11.96 -10.99
N ASP A 146 -17.24 -13.02 -10.26
CA ASP A 146 -18.15 -13.94 -9.57
C ASP A 146 -18.53 -13.49 -8.15
N LEU A 147 -18.08 -12.31 -7.72
CA LEU A 147 -18.39 -11.79 -6.38
C LEU A 147 -19.84 -11.31 -6.30
N ASN A 148 -20.47 -11.62 -5.16
CA ASN A 148 -21.76 -11.04 -4.78
C ASN A 148 -21.64 -9.49 -4.78
N PRO A 149 -22.54 -8.76 -5.45
CA PRO A 149 -22.51 -7.30 -5.48
C PRO A 149 -22.46 -6.63 -4.11
N GLU A 150 -23.14 -7.18 -3.10
CA GLU A 150 -23.13 -6.63 -1.74
C GLU A 150 -21.77 -6.79 -1.06
N ASP A 151 -21.14 -7.97 -1.21
CA ASP A 151 -19.80 -8.24 -0.66
C ASP A 151 -18.73 -7.42 -1.38
N LEU A 152 -18.87 -7.23 -2.69
CA LEU A 152 -18.03 -6.35 -3.47
C LEU A 152 -18.16 -4.90 -3.00
N GLN A 153 -19.38 -4.38 -2.85
CA GLN A 153 -19.60 -3.02 -2.38
C GLN A 153 -19.02 -2.82 -0.98
N ARG A 154 -19.29 -3.74 -0.05
CA ARG A 154 -18.73 -3.69 1.31
C ARG A 154 -17.20 -3.71 1.32
N THR A 155 -16.59 -4.46 0.41
CA THR A 155 -15.13 -4.49 0.24
C THR A 155 -14.60 -3.14 -0.22
N LYS A 156 -15.20 -2.56 -1.27
CA LYS A 156 -14.83 -1.22 -1.77
C LYS A 156 -15.01 -0.16 -0.70
N ASP A 157 -16.15 -0.15 -0.02
CA ASP A 157 -16.47 0.74 1.09
C ASP A 157 -15.39 0.66 2.19
N ARG A 158 -14.96 -0.55 2.55
CA ARG A 158 -13.93 -0.77 3.57
C ARG A 158 -12.58 -0.21 3.14
N MET A 159 -12.20 -0.40 1.88
CA MET A 159 -10.94 0.11 1.34
C MET A 159 -10.93 1.64 1.34
N GLN A 160 -12.01 2.26 0.84
CA GLN A 160 -12.15 3.73 0.83
C GLN A 160 -12.13 4.30 2.24
N TRP A 161 -12.92 3.73 3.14
CA TRP A 161 -12.96 4.15 4.55
C TRP A 161 -11.57 4.09 5.18
N LEU A 162 -10.80 3.02 4.94
CA LEU A 162 -9.48 2.85 5.56
C LEU A 162 -8.50 3.93 5.10
N LEU A 163 -8.44 4.21 3.79
CA LEU A 163 -7.53 5.23 3.27
C LEU A 163 -7.92 6.63 3.76
N LEU A 164 -9.21 6.97 3.78
CA LEU A 164 -9.70 8.26 4.32
C LEU A 164 -9.41 8.39 5.82
N ALA A 165 -9.66 7.32 6.60
CA ALA A 165 -9.40 7.29 8.02
C ALA A 165 -7.90 7.47 8.33
N LYS A 166 -7.00 6.79 7.60
CA LYS A 166 -5.55 6.91 7.77
C LYS A 166 -5.03 8.28 7.32
N PHE A 167 -5.55 8.83 6.22
CA PHE A 167 -5.23 10.18 5.77
C PHE A 167 -5.56 11.23 6.85
N ARG A 168 -6.78 11.17 7.41
CA ARG A 168 -7.22 12.07 8.49
C ARG A 168 -6.44 11.86 9.79
N ALA A 169 -6.22 10.61 10.20
CA ALA A 169 -5.47 10.28 11.42
C ALA A 169 -4.02 10.78 11.37
N SER A 170 -3.47 10.96 10.17
CA SER A 170 -2.11 11.46 9.96
C SER A 170 -2.02 12.99 9.88
N GLY A 171 -3.14 13.70 10.06
CA GLY A 171 -3.20 15.16 10.06
C GLY A 171 -3.76 15.77 8.75
N GLY A 172 -4.09 14.95 7.77
CA GLY A 172 -4.74 15.42 6.54
C GLY A 172 -6.15 15.95 6.79
N VAL A 173 -6.51 17.03 6.09
CA VAL A 173 -7.85 17.60 6.13
C VAL A 173 -8.67 17.11 4.94
N LEU A 174 -9.79 16.46 5.22
CA LEU A 174 -10.70 16.00 4.17
C LEU A 174 -11.41 17.21 3.53
N ASN A 175 -11.46 17.22 2.20
CA ASN A 175 -12.29 18.14 1.45
C ASN A 175 -13.77 17.74 1.56
N GLN A 176 -14.66 18.59 1.05
CA GLN A 176 -16.11 18.41 1.23
C GLN A 176 -16.62 17.06 0.69
N GLU A 177 -16.12 16.62 -0.45
CA GLU A 177 -16.54 15.36 -1.08
C GLU A 177 -16.06 14.16 -0.27
N ALA A 178 -14.77 14.13 0.07
CA ALA A 178 -14.18 13.06 0.86
C ALA A 178 -14.79 12.98 2.26
N GLN A 179 -15.08 14.11 2.89
CA GLN A 179 -15.79 14.16 4.18
C GLN A 179 -17.20 13.57 4.06
N SER A 180 -17.93 13.91 3.00
CA SER A 180 -19.28 13.37 2.78
C SER A 180 -19.28 11.86 2.56
N VAL A 181 -18.28 11.34 1.83
CA VAL A 181 -18.08 9.89 1.66
C VAL A 181 -17.72 9.24 2.99
N PHE A 182 -16.81 9.85 3.75
CA PHE A 182 -16.39 9.34 5.05
C PHE A 182 -17.55 9.25 6.05
N ASP A 183 -18.33 10.32 6.20
CA ASP A 183 -19.48 10.37 7.11
C ASP A 183 -20.54 9.33 6.75
N ARG A 184 -20.79 9.12 5.44
CA ARG A 184 -21.69 8.06 4.96
C ARG A 184 -21.19 6.68 5.37
N LEU A 185 -19.89 6.42 5.20
CA LEU A 185 -19.28 5.14 5.54
C LEU A 185 -19.30 4.88 7.06
N GLU A 186 -19.04 5.90 7.88
CA GLU A 186 -19.14 5.79 9.34
C GLU A 186 -20.60 5.53 9.81
N ALA A 187 -21.58 6.18 9.18
CA ALA A 187 -23.00 5.95 9.49
C ALA A 187 -23.47 4.55 9.06
N GLN A 188 -23.01 4.07 7.89
CA GLN A 188 -23.37 2.77 7.35
C GLN A 188 -22.67 1.61 8.07
N TYR A 189 -21.45 1.83 8.55
CA TYR A 189 -20.66 0.81 9.24
C TYR A 189 -20.11 1.30 10.59
N PRO A 190 -20.98 1.50 11.62
CA PRO A 190 -20.57 2.05 12.92
C PRO A 190 -19.56 1.18 13.69
N ALA A 191 -19.36 -0.08 13.28
CA ALA A 191 -18.40 -1.00 13.90
C ALA A 191 -16.96 -0.80 13.39
N TRP A 192 -16.75 -0.03 12.32
CA TRP A 192 -15.42 0.17 11.75
C TRP A 192 -14.61 1.18 12.56
N HIS A 193 -13.45 0.74 13.02
CA HIS A 193 -12.49 1.54 13.76
C HIS A 193 -11.07 1.19 13.28
N LEU A 194 -10.15 2.15 13.41
CA LEU A 194 -8.74 1.91 13.12
C LEU A 194 -8.19 0.96 14.19
N ALA A 195 -7.28 0.08 13.79
CA ALA A 195 -6.62 -0.78 14.75
C ALA A 195 -5.52 -0.01 15.49
N GLU A 196 -5.38 -0.25 16.80
CA GLU A 196 -4.34 0.38 17.63
C GLU A 196 -2.92 -0.12 17.29
N ASP A 197 -2.82 -1.36 16.80
CA ASP A 197 -1.60 -2.08 16.46
C ASP A 197 -1.28 -2.06 14.95
N GLU A 198 -1.97 -1.19 14.19
CA GLU A 198 -1.75 -1.03 12.75
C GLU A 198 -2.03 -2.29 11.90
N ARG A 199 -2.62 -3.35 12.47
CA ARG A 199 -2.93 -4.60 11.76
C ARG A 199 -3.88 -4.40 10.56
N ASP A 200 -4.61 -3.29 10.56
CA ASP A 200 -5.48 -2.88 9.47
C ASP A 200 -4.73 -2.47 8.19
N GLU A 201 -3.41 -2.29 8.27
CA GLU A 201 -2.55 -1.92 7.13
C GLU A 201 -1.96 -3.12 6.39
N PHE A 202 -2.14 -4.31 6.94
CA PHE A 202 -1.59 -5.54 6.38
C PHE A 202 -2.66 -6.34 5.66
N PHE A 203 -2.20 -7.31 4.86
CA PHE A 203 -3.11 -8.22 4.19
C PHE A 203 -3.82 -9.10 5.22
N ILE A 204 -5.16 -9.04 5.22
CA ILE A 204 -6.01 -9.97 5.99
C ILE A 204 -6.61 -10.96 4.98
N PHE A 205 -6.46 -12.26 5.26
CA PHE A 205 -6.91 -13.39 4.43
C PHE A 205 -8.41 -13.41 4.05
N HIS A 206 -9.22 -12.44 4.47
CA HIS A 206 -10.66 -12.37 4.20
C HIS A 206 -11.06 -11.35 3.12
N LEU A 207 -10.10 -10.65 2.49
CA LEU A 207 -10.42 -9.73 1.40
C LEU A 207 -10.44 -10.47 0.05
N LEU A 208 -11.60 -10.41 -0.59
CA LEU A 208 -12.00 -11.04 -1.85
C LEU A 208 -11.30 -10.41 -3.07
N GLU A 209 -10.00 -10.15 -3.00
CA GLU A 209 -9.22 -9.67 -4.14
C GLU A 209 -8.38 -10.82 -4.70
N ILE A 210 -8.52 -11.02 -6.02
CA ILE A 210 -7.58 -11.67 -6.94
C ILE A 210 -7.03 -13.03 -6.50
N ASN A 211 -7.56 -14.11 -7.09
CA ASN A 211 -6.89 -15.40 -7.37
C ASN A 211 -5.71 -15.83 -6.47
N HIS A 212 -5.85 -15.79 -5.14
CA HIS A 212 -4.91 -16.47 -4.27
C HIS A 212 -5.15 -17.98 -4.34
N ARG A 213 -4.61 -18.64 -5.37
CA ARG A 213 -4.20 -20.04 -5.24
C ARG A 213 -2.93 -20.07 -4.40
N LEU A 214 -3.08 -19.93 -3.09
CA LEU A 214 -2.04 -20.36 -2.18
C LEU A 214 -1.88 -21.89 -2.37
N PRO A 215 -0.66 -22.44 -2.45
CA PRO A 215 -0.48 -23.87 -2.29
C PRO A 215 -0.98 -24.24 -0.90
N ALA A 216 -1.87 -25.22 -0.81
CA ALA A 216 -2.34 -25.78 0.46
C ALA A 216 -1.14 -26.34 1.23
N GLY A 217 -0.57 -25.54 2.13
CA GLY A 217 0.37 -25.97 3.16
C GLY A 217 -0.40 -26.26 4.46
N PRO A 218 -0.03 -27.29 5.24
CA PRO A 218 -0.88 -27.79 6.30
C PRO A 218 -1.00 -26.76 7.42
N LEU A 219 -2.24 -26.41 7.73
CA LEU A 219 -2.64 -25.74 8.96
C LEU A 219 -2.17 -26.57 10.15
N GLN A 220 -1.05 -26.21 10.77
CA GLN A 220 -0.82 -26.59 12.16
C GLN A 220 -1.68 -25.69 13.04
N ARG A 221 -2.75 -26.30 13.56
CA ARG A 221 -3.52 -25.78 14.69
C ARG A 221 -2.56 -25.56 15.85
N ILE A 222 -2.51 -24.34 16.37
CA ILE A 222 -1.98 -24.10 17.71
C ILE A 222 -3.20 -24.06 18.63
N SER A 223 -3.28 -25.08 19.47
CA SER A 223 -4.11 -25.19 20.67
C SER A 223 -3.62 -24.25 21.76
#